data_AF-A0A954R5B8-F1
#
_entry.id   AF-A0A954R5B8-F1
#
_cell.length_a   1.000
_cell.length_b   1.000
_cell.length_c   1.000
_cell.angle_alpha   90.00
_cell.angle_beta   90.00
_cell.angle_gamma   90.00
#
_symmetry.space_group_name_H-M   'P 1'
#
loop_
_entity.id
_entity.type
_entity.pdbx_description
1 polymer ?
#
loop_
_entity_poly.entity_id
_entity_poly.type
_entity_poly.pdbx_seq_one_letter_code
_entity_poly.pdbx_strand_id
1 'polypeptide(L)'
;MNVDKIVNRVVKVMLAREKQNQPYGVIVMAEGLAEYLPYKYLEGIPRDDHGHIAIASINMSKMLADIIAKAYKDKTGKSRKINGLQLGYESRCAIPHAFDVMLGSQIGVGAYRALIEHKLNGVMISVGGQFDLTFVPFEELVDPQTLVTKVRYIEIDSDFHRLARFVETPVDD
;
A
#
# COMPACT_ATOMS: atom_id res chain seq x y z
N MET A 1 15.18 0.21 -3.19
CA MET A 1 14.55 -1.02 -3.72
C MET A 1 15.46 -1.69 -4.73
N ASN A 2 15.56 -3.02 -4.72
CA ASN A 2 16.24 -3.77 -5.78
C ASN A 2 15.19 -4.28 -6.78
N VAL A 3 15.03 -3.54 -7.89
CA VAL A 3 14.04 -3.84 -8.93
C VAL A 3 14.28 -5.21 -9.55
N ASP A 4 15.54 -5.58 -9.80
CA ASP A 4 15.89 -6.85 -10.44
C ASP A 4 15.49 -8.05 -9.58
N LYS A 5 15.67 -7.97 -8.25
CA LYS A 5 15.20 -9.02 -7.32
C LYS A 5 13.69 -9.19 -7.38
N ILE A 6 12.92 -8.10 -7.41
CA ILE A 6 11.45 -8.15 -7.50
C ILE A 6 11.03 -8.76 -8.82
N VAL A 7 11.58 -8.28 -9.94
CA VAL A 7 11.28 -8.80 -11.28
C VAL A 7 11.60 -10.29 -11.36
N ASN A 8 12.76 -10.71 -10.87
CA ASN A 8 13.16 -12.11 -10.85
C ASN A 8 12.22 -12.97 -10.00
N ARG A 9 11.79 -12.51 -8.83
CA ARG A 9 10.81 -13.20 -7.97
C ARG A 9 9.47 -13.34 -8.70
N VAL A 10 8.97 -12.28 -9.33
CA VAL A 10 7.74 -12.31 -10.12
C VAL A 10 7.83 -13.31 -11.26
N VAL A 11 8.92 -13.32 -12.03
CA VAL A 11 9.11 -14.28 -13.12
C VAL A 11 9.17 -15.71 -12.59
N LYS A 12 9.82 -15.96 -11.44
CA LYS A 12 9.79 -17.28 -10.77
C LYS A 12 8.35 -17.68 -10.44
N VAL A 13 7.54 -16.77 -9.89
CA VAL A 13 6.12 -17.04 -9.56
C VAL A 13 5.33 -17.39 -10.82
N MET A 14 5.49 -16.61 -11.89
CA MET A 14 4.83 -16.90 -13.18
C MET A 14 5.15 -18.33 -13.65
N LEU A 15 6.43 -18.72 -13.62
CA LEU A 15 6.87 -20.05 -14.02
C LEU A 15 6.34 -21.16 -13.11
N ALA A 16 6.29 -20.94 -11.79
CA ALA A 16 5.72 -21.90 -10.85
C ALA A 16 4.24 -22.15 -11.14
N ARG A 17 3.46 -21.09 -11.40
CA ARG A 17 2.04 -21.19 -11.75
C ARG A 17 1.82 -21.86 -13.10
N GLU A 18 2.69 -21.61 -14.08
CA GLU A 18 2.64 -22.32 -15.38
C GLU A 18 2.87 -23.82 -15.23
N LYS A 19 3.81 -24.25 -14.37
CA LYS A 19 4.01 -25.68 -14.07
C LYS A 19 2.76 -26.33 -13.44
N GLN A 20 1.91 -25.54 -12.78
CA GLN A 20 0.64 -25.98 -12.21
C GLN A 20 -0.53 -25.87 -13.21
N ASN A 21 -0.27 -25.64 -14.50
CA ASN A 21 -1.29 -25.38 -15.53
C ASN A 21 -2.19 -24.17 -15.22
N GLN A 22 -1.68 -23.18 -14.48
CA GLN A 22 -2.37 -21.93 -14.17
C GLN A 22 -1.60 -20.73 -14.76
N PRO A 23 -1.60 -20.52 -16.09
CA PRO A 23 -0.80 -19.49 -16.76
C PRO A 23 -1.38 -18.06 -16.63
N TYR A 24 -1.94 -17.75 -15.45
CA TYR A 24 -2.59 -16.48 -15.13
C TYR A 24 -2.43 -16.18 -13.64
N GLY A 25 -2.54 -14.90 -13.27
CA GLY A 25 -2.47 -14.45 -11.89
C GLY A 25 -2.55 -12.94 -11.79
N VAL A 26 -2.57 -12.44 -10.55
CA VAL A 26 -2.54 -11.03 -10.22
C VAL A 26 -1.41 -10.80 -9.24
N ILE A 27 -0.66 -9.72 -9.44
CA ILE A 27 0.41 -9.28 -8.54
C ILE A 27 0.04 -7.89 -8.07
N VAL A 28 -0.08 -7.75 -6.75
CA VAL A 28 -0.39 -6.47 -6.11
C VAL A 28 0.91 -5.86 -5.60
N MET A 29 1.13 -4.59 -5.91
CA MET A 29 2.30 -3.83 -5.47
C MET A 29 1.82 -2.53 -4.83
N ALA A 30 2.31 -2.23 -3.64
CA ALA A 30 1.95 -1.01 -2.93
C ALA A 30 2.57 0.21 -3.62
N GLU A 31 1.81 1.30 -3.75
CA GLU A 31 2.29 2.53 -4.40
C GLU A 31 3.51 3.15 -3.71
N GLY A 32 3.62 3.02 -2.39
CA GLY A 32 4.76 3.50 -1.60
C GLY A 32 6.10 2.86 -1.98
N LEU A 33 6.11 1.76 -2.74
CA LEU A 33 7.37 1.21 -3.31
C LEU A 33 8.05 2.19 -4.26
N ALA A 34 7.30 3.13 -4.85
CA ALA A 34 7.83 4.14 -5.75
C ALA A 34 8.89 5.03 -5.07
N GLU A 35 8.73 5.33 -3.78
CA GLU A 35 9.71 6.12 -3.00
C GLU A 35 11.08 5.44 -2.91
N TYR A 36 11.11 4.12 -3.05
CA TYR A 36 12.33 3.33 -2.98
C TYR A 36 12.93 3.01 -4.35
N LEU A 37 12.34 3.48 -5.45
CA LEU A 37 12.86 3.26 -6.80
C LEU A 37 14.25 3.90 -6.96
N PRO A 38 15.21 3.20 -7.58
CA PRO A 38 16.49 3.81 -7.95
C PRO A 38 16.30 5.04 -8.85
N TYR A 39 17.15 6.06 -8.67
CA TYR A 39 17.05 7.35 -9.37
C TYR A 39 16.92 7.24 -10.90
N LYS A 40 17.57 6.24 -11.51
CA LYS A 40 17.47 5.96 -12.96
C LYS A 40 16.03 5.75 -13.47
N TYR A 41 15.09 5.38 -12.60
CA TYR A 41 13.67 5.21 -12.93
C TYR A 41 12.82 6.45 -12.60
N LEU A 42 13.43 7.46 -11.99
CA LEU A 42 12.81 8.69 -11.52
C LEU A 42 13.24 9.92 -12.35
N GLU A 43 14.16 9.76 -13.29
CA GLU A 43 14.60 10.83 -14.20
C GLU A 43 13.44 11.36 -15.04
N GLY A 44 13.22 12.67 -14.98
CA GLY A 44 12.17 13.37 -15.73
C GLY A 44 10.80 13.46 -15.04
N ILE A 45 10.67 13.01 -13.79
CA ILE A 45 9.41 13.03 -13.04
C ILE A 45 9.30 14.33 -12.23
N PRO A 46 8.19 15.09 -12.34
CA PRO A 46 7.98 16.31 -11.57
C PRO A 46 7.85 16.02 -10.06
N ARG A 47 8.34 16.94 -9.24
CA ARG A 47 8.09 16.95 -7.79
C ARG A 47 6.78 17.69 -7.51
N ASP A 48 6.06 17.27 -6.48
CA ASP A 48 4.89 17.99 -6.00
C ASP A 48 5.27 19.25 -5.20
N ASP A 49 4.26 20.00 -4.76
CA ASP A 49 4.39 21.26 -4.02
C ASP A 49 5.10 21.10 -2.65
N HIS A 50 5.25 19.86 -2.16
CA HIS A 50 5.94 19.53 -0.92
C HIS A 50 7.36 18.99 -1.13
N GLY A 51 7.83 18.95 -2.39
CA GLY A 51 9.15 18.44 -2.75
C GLY A 51 9.25 16.91 -2.76
N HIS A 52 8.13 16.21 -2.58
CA HIS A 52 8.06 14.77 -2.76
C HIS A 52 7.94 14.44 -4.25
N ILE A 53 8.40 13.25 -4.63
CA ILE A 53 8.16 12.75 -5.98
C ILE A 53 6.64 12.60 -6.12
N ALA A 54 6.06 13.13 -7.19
CA ALA A 54 4.64 12.92 -7.45
C ALA A 54 4.39 11.44 -7.80
N ILE A 55 4.26 10.58 -6.78
CA ILE A 55 4.17 9.11 -6.92
C ILE A 55 3.04 8.72 -7.87
N ALA A 56 1.91 9.44 -7.81
CA ALA A 56 0.77 9.23 -8.70
C ALA A 56 1.08 9.50 -10.18
N SER A 57 2.07 10.35 -10.50
CA SER A 57 2.50 10.63 -11.87
C SER A 57 3.43 9.54 -12.43
N ILE A 58 4.03 8.72 -11.55
CA ILE A 58 4.79 7.55 -11.96
C ILE A 58 3.80 6.47 -12.34
N ASN A 59 3.70 6.15 -13.62
CA ASN A 59 2.99 4.95 -14.05
C ASN A 59 3.84 3.70 -13.75
N MET A 60 4.06 3.44 -12.45
CA MET A 60 4.89 2.35 -11.95
C MET A 60 4.34 0.99 -12.39
N SER A 61 3.01 0.87 -12.47
CA SER A 61 2.35 -0.36 -12.91
C SER A 61 2.75 -0.74 -14.34
N LYS A 62 2.74 0.22 -15.28
CA LYS A 62 3.14 0.01 -16.66
C LYS A 62 4.64 -0.25 -16.78
N MET A 63 5.47 0.55 -16.11
CA MET A 63 6.92 0.38 -16.11
C MET A 63 7.32 -1.03 -15.66
N LEU A 64 6.77 -1.50 -14.54
CA LEU A 64 7.08 -2.83 -14.02
C LEU A 64 6.53 -3.93 -14.93
N ALA A 65 5.33 -3.77 -15.49
CA ALA A 65 4.78 -4.72 -16.46
C ALA A 65 5.71 -4.91 -17.67
N ASP A 66 6.26 -3.82 -18.22
CA ASP A 66 7.18 -3.88 -19.36
C ASP A 66 8.50 -4.58 -19.00
N ILE A 67 9.08 -4.24 -17.84
CA ILE A 67 10.34 -4.86 -17.36
C ILE A 67 10.14 -6.35 -17.08
N ILE A 68 9.03 -6.73 -16.44
CA ILE A 68 8.69 -8.14 -16.15
C ILE A 68 8.45 -8.90 -17.45
N ALA A 69 7.73 -8.32 -18.42
CA ALA A 69 7.46 -8.97 -19.70
C ALA A 69 8.77 -9.25 -20.48
N LYS A 70 9.69 -8.28 -20.47
CA LYS A 70 11.02 -8.44 -21.04
C LYS A 70 11.79 -9.56 -20.33
N ALA A 71 11.89 -9.51 -19.00
CA ALA A 71 12.61 -10.51 -18.22
C ALA A 71 12.04 -11.93 -18.40
N TYR A 72 10.71 -12.08 -18.48
CA TYR A 72 10.06 -13.35 -18.76
C TYR A 72 10.44 -13.87 -20.16
N LYS A 73 10.40 -13.00 -21.17
CA LYS A 73 10.76 -13.35 -22.55
C LYS A 73 12.22 -13.76 -22.67
N ASP A 74 13.13 -13.00 -22.06
CA ASP A 74 14.56 -13.29 -22.08
C ASP A 74 14.87 -14.65 -21.43
N LYS A 75 14.10 -15.03 -20.40
CA LYS A 75 14.29 -16.31 -19.68
C LYS A 75 13.66 -17.52 -20.37
N THR A 76 12.56 -17.34 -21.09
CA THR A 76 11.73 -18.45 -21.60
C THR A 76 11.67 -18.56 -23.12
N GLY A 77 12.07 -17.52 -23.83
CA GLY A 77 11.84 -17.36 -25.27
C GLY A 77 10.38 -17.12 -25.66
N LYS A 78 9.46 -17.06 -24.69
CA LYS A 78 8.01 -16.90 -24.93
C LYS A 78 7.53 -15.54 -24.47
N SER A 79 6.52 -15.00 -25.13
CA SER A 79 5.85 -13.77 -24.70
C SER A 79 4.61 -14.10 -23.88
N ARG A 80 4.36 -13.28 -22.85
CA ARG A 80 3.11 -13.29 -22.07
C ARG A 80 2.53 -11.89 -22.01
N LYS A 81 1.19 -11.80 -22.02
CA LYS A 81 0.47 -10.54 -21.83
C LYS A 81 0.52 -10.18 -20.34
N ILE A 82 1.08 -9.02 -20.02
CA ILE A 82 1.14 -8.47 -18.67
C ILE A 82 0.57 -7.06 -18.76
N ASN A 83 -0.53 -6.81 -18.04
CA ASN A 83 -1.17 -5.51 -18.03
C ASN A 83 -0.90 -4.83 -16.68
N GLY A 84 -0.27 -3.67 -16.71
CA GLY A 84 -0.19 -2.79 -15.55
C GLY A 84 -1.52 -2.10 -15.32
N LEU A 85 -2.02 -2.16 -14.09
CA LEU A 85 -3.17 -1.39 -13.62
C LEU A 85 -2.80 -0.69 -12.32
N GLN A 86 -3.09 0.59 -12.25
CA GLN A 86 -2.92 1.40 -11.04
C GLN A 86 -4.30 1.84 -10.58
N LEU A 87 -4.64 1.51 -9.33
CA LEU A 87 -5.89 1.90 -8.70
C LEU A 87 -5.57 2.93 -7.63
N GLY A 88 -6.25 4.08 -7.68
CA GLY A 88 -6.04 5.13 -6.68
C GLY A 88 -7.21 6.09 -6.63
N TYR A 89 -7.29 6.99 -7.61
CA TYR A 89 -8.32 8.04 -7.64
C TYR A 89 -9.74 7.46 -7.58
N GLU A 90 -9.99 6.39 -8.31
CA GLU A 90 -11.29 5.71 -8.39
C GLU A 90 -11.68 5.12 -7.04
N SER A 91 -10.71 4.61 -6.27
CA SER A 91 -10.96 4.06 -4.93
C SER A 91 -11.20 5.12 -3.86
N ARG A 92 -10.72 6.37 -4.05
CA ARG A 92 -10.88 7.46 -3.07
C ARG A 92 -12.26 8.10 -3.11
N CYS A 93 -12.91 8.08 -4.27
CA CYS A 93 -14.22 8.70 -4.49
C CYS A 93 -15.36 7.67 -4.56
N ALA A 94 -15.11 6.44 -4.12
CA ALA A 94 -16.14 5.42 -4.03
C ALA A 94 -17.17 5.77 -2.95
N ILE A 95 -18.41 5.33 -3.15
CA ILE A 95 -19.47 5.51 -2.16
C ILE A 95 -19.07 4.72 -0.89
N PRO A 96 -19.09 5.33 0.30
CA PRO A 96 -18.73 4.65 1.55
C PRO A 96 -19.69 3.50 1.83
N HIS A 97 -19.14 2.36 2.28
CA HIS A 97 -19.98 1.23 2.67
C HIS A 97 -20.52 1.39 4.10
N ALA A 98 -21.41 0.49 4.53
CA ALA A 98 -22.08 0.58 5.83
C ALA A 98 -21.09 0.78 7.01
N PHE A 99 -19.96 0.06 7.00
CA PHE A 99 -18.93 0.25 8.02
C PHE A 99 -18.30 1.65 8.00
N ASP A 100 -18.01 2.25 6.83
CA ASP A 100 -17.47 3.61 6.75
C ASP A 100 -18.47 4.65 7.26
N VAL A 101 -19.76 4.46 6.93
CA VAL A 101 -20.84 5.34 7.41
C VAL A 101 -20.96 5.27 8.92
N MET A 102 -20.94 4.06 9.50
CA MET A 102 -20.97 3.88 10.95
C MET A 102 -19.73 4.46 11.62
N LEU A 103 -18.54 4.15 11.10
CA LEU A 103 -17.27 4.64 11.63
C LEU A 103 -17.19 6.17 11.57
N GLY A 104 -17.51 6.76 10.42
CA GLY A 104 -17.53 8.21 10.23
C GLY A 104 -18.54 8.91 11.15
N SER A 105 -19.74 8.32 11.30
CA SER A 105 -20.75 8.81 12.24
C SER A 105 -20.25 8.76 13.68
N GLN A 106 -19.62 7.64 14.07
CA GLN A 106 -19.09 7.45 15.42
C GLN A 106 -17.96 8.44 15.71
N ILE A 107 -17.02 8.63 14.78
CA ILE A 107 -15.94 9.62 14.92
C ILE A 107 -16.51 11.04 15.03
N GLY A 108 -17.52 11.38 14.22
CA GLY A 108 -18.18 12.69 14.27
C GLY A 108 -18.87 12.97 15.61
N VAL A 109 -19.67 12.02 16.09
CA VAL A 109 -20.27 12.10 17.44
C VAL A 109 -19.19 12.13 18.50
N GLY A 110 -18.14 11.32 18.37
CA GLY A 110 -17.01 11.31 19.28
C GLY A 110 -16.31 12.66 19.40
N ALA A 111 -16.17 13.41 18.30
CA ALA A 111 -15.63 14.77 18.33
C ALA A 111 -16.51 15.72 19.14
N TYR A 112 -17.84 15.68 18.94
CA TYR A 112 -18.77 16.45 19.76
C TYR A 112 -18.64 16.10 21.24
N ARG A 113 -18.64 14.81 21.58
CA ARG A 113 -18.56 14.35 22.98
C ARG A 113 -17.24 14.76 23.62
N ALA A 114 -16.12 14.60 22.92
CA ALA A 114 -14.81 15.02 23.40
C ALA A 114 -14.79 16.52 23.75
N LEU A 115 -15.23 17.38 22.83
CA LEU A 115 -15.17 18.83 23.00
C LEU A 115 -16.21 19.37 23.99
N ILE A 116 -17.45 18.87 23.91
CA ILE A 116 -18.60 19.46 24.61
C ILE A 116 -18.90 18.77 25.93
N GLU A 117 -18.97 17.44 25.94
CA GLU A 117 -19.32 16.67 27.14
C GLU A 117 -18.10 16.51 28.06
N HIS A 118 -16.96 16.13 27.49
CA HIS A 118 -15.74 15.84 28.23
C HIS A 118 -14.78 17.03 28.35
N LYS A 119 -15.03 18.13 27.62
CA LYS A 119 -14.20 19.35 27.63
C LYS A 119 -12.72 19.10 27.32
N LEU A 120 -12.44 18.10 26.48
CA LEU A 120 -11.11 17.75 26.04
C LEU A 120 -10.66 18.65 24.88
N ASN A 121 -9.36 18.79 24.72
CA ASN A 121 -8.72 19.40 23.55
C ASN A 121 -7.49 18.57 23.17
N GLY A 122 -6.92 18.81 21.98
CA GLY A 122 -5.67 18.16 21.60
C GLY A 122 -5.73 16.62 21.54
N VAL A 123 -6.90 16.04 21.27
CA VAL A 123 -7.09 14.59 21.15
C VAL A 123 -7.52 14.20 19.73
N MET A 124 -7.03 13.05 19.28
CA MET A 124 -7.56 12.33 18.12
C MET A 124 -8.73 11.44 18.59
N ILE A 125 -9.85 11.52 17.87
CA ILE A 125 -10.97 10.61 18.07
C ILE A 125 -10.66 9.30 17.38
N SER A 126 -10.69 8.20 18.14
CA SER A 126 -10.49 6.86 17.65
C SER A 126 -11.64 5.96 18.07
N VAL A 127 -11.77 4.83 17.37
CA VAL A 127 -12.84 3.86 17.57
C VAL A 127 -12.20 2.48 17.59
N GLY A 128 -12.53 1.67 18.62
CA GLY A 128 -11.96 0.33 18.80
C GLY A 128 -13.00 -0.68 19.31
N GLY A 129 -12.70 -1.98 19.20
CA GLY A 129 -13.57 -3.03 19.71
C GLY A 129 -14.99 -2.98 19.13
N GLN A 130 -16.00 -2.82 20.00
CA GLN A 130 -17.42 -2.74 19.62
C GLN A 130 -17.83 -1.31 19.22
N PHE A 131 -16.98 -0.63 18.45
CA PHE A 131 -17.13 0.79 18.11
C PHE A 131 -17.06 1.74 19.31
N ASP A 132 -16.32 1.36 20.34
CA ASP A 132 -16.14 2.18 21.53
C ASP A 132 -15.26 3.40 21.23
N LEU A 133 -15.70 4.57 21.71
CA LEU A 133 -14.97 5.83 21.55
C LEU A 133 -13.74 5.85 22.44
N THR A 134 -12.60 6.18 21.84
CA THR A 134 -11.34 6.44 22.53
C THR A 134 -10.83 7.82 22.17
N PHE A 135 -10.35 8.57 23.16
CA PHE A 135 -9.78 9.91 22.96
C PHE A 135 -8.28 9.85 23.21
N VAL A 136 -7.48 9.88 22.15
CA VAL A 136 -6.03 9.68 22.23
C VAL A 136 -5.32 11.04 22.16
N PRO A 137 -4.56 11.46 23.18
CA PRO A 137 -3.80 12.70 23.15
C PRO A 137 -2.83 12.77 21.96
N PHE A 138 -2.75 13.91 21.28
CA PHE A 138 -1.82 14.09 20.15
C PHE A 138 -0.36 13.92 20.55
N GLU A 139 0.00 14.26 21.78
CA GLU A 139 1.36 14.11 22.32
C GLU A 139 1.84 12.65 22.32
N GLU A 140 0.93 11.68 22.34
CA GLU A 140 1.28 10.24 22.23
C GLU A 140 1.53 9.82 20.77
N LEU A 141 0.93 10.54 19.83
CA LEU A 141 0.90 10.23 18.40
C LEU A 141 1.97 10.97 17.60
N VAL A 142 2.43 12.11 18.10
CA VAL A 142 3.41 12.99 17.46
C VAL A 142 4.76 12.84 18.14
N ASP A 143 5.81 12.71 17.34
CA ASP A 143 7.16 12.78 17.87
C ASP A 143 7.48 14.23 18.31
N PRO A 144 7.84 14.48 19.57
CA PRO A 144 7.97 15.84 20.10
C PRO A 144 9.18 16.61 19.54
N GLN A 145 10.14 15.94 18.90
CA GLN A 145 11.33 16.59 18.32
C GLN A 145 11.12 16.91 16.85
N THR A 146 10.53 15.98 16.09
CA THR A 146 10.34 16.12 14.65
C THR A 146 8.99 16.70 14.28
N LEU A 147 8.02 16.68 15.20
CA LEU A 147 6.61 17.05 15.01
C LEU A 147 5.89 16.21 13.94
N VAL A 148 6.45 15.07 13.58
CA VAL A 148 5.87 14.12 12.62
C VAL A 148 5.04 13.09 13.37
N THR A 149 3.90 12.71 12.79
CA THR A 149 3.07 11.62 13.32
C THR A 149 3.77 10.27 13.15
N LYS A 150 3.68 9.40 14.16
CA LYS A 150 4.22 8.04 14.06
C LYS A 150 3.49 7.25 12.98
N VAL A 151 4.21 6.85 11.93
CA VAL A 151 3.70 5.94 10.90
C VAL A 151 3.65 4.51 11.46
N ARG A 152 2.49 3.86 11.32
CA ARG A 152 2.29 2.47 11.75
C ARG A 152 2.44 1.54 10.55
N TYR A 153 3.57 0.84 10.48
CA TYR A 153 3.81 -0.18 9.46
C TYR A 153 3.17 -1.52 9.85
N ILE A 154 3.00 -2.41 8.88
CA ILE A 154 2.68 -3.81 9.15
C ILE A 154 3.86 -4.40 9.93
N GLU A 155 3.57 -4.95 11.12
CA GLU A 155 4.57 -5.63 11.92
C GLU A 155 5.03 -6.90 11.22
N ILE A 156 6.35 -7.00 11.00
CA ILE A 156 6.97 -8.20 10.45
C ILE A 156 6.68 -9.35 11.43
N ASP A 157 6.38 -10.52 10.86
CA ASP A 157 6.02 -11.74 11.59
C ASP A 157 4.72 -11.69 12.41
N SER A 158 3.92 -10.62 12.31
CA SER A 158 2.52 -10.64 12.79
C SER A 158 1.67 -11.68 12.04
N ASP A 159 0.57 -12.12 12.64
CA ASP A 159 -0.34 -13.08 11.99
C ASP A 159 -0.87 -12.54 10.65
N PHE A 160 -1.09 -11.22 10.56
CA PHE A 160 -1.50 -10.58 9.30
C PHE A 160 -0.40 -10.65 8.24
N HIS A 161 0.87 -10.39 8.60
CA HIS A 161 2.00 -10.56 7.69
C HIS A 161 2.16 -12.03 7.26
N ARG A 162 2.06 -12.97 8.21
CA ARG A 162 2.20 -14.41 7.96
C ARG A 162 1.08 -14.96 7.08
N LEU A 163 -0.15 -14.47 7.23
CA LEU A 163 -1.28 -14.86 6.38
C LEU A 163 -0.94 -14.62 4.91
N ALA A 164 -0.40 -13.44 4.57
CA ALA A 164 0.02 -13.13 3.21
C ALA A 164 1.09 -14.12 2.69
N ARG A 165 2.03 -14.52 3.55
CA ARG A 165 3.06 -15.53 3.23
C ARG A 165 2.51 -16.95 3.09
N PHE A 166 1.41 -17.26 3.79
CA PHE A 166 0.80 -18.58 3.72
C PHE A 166 0.01 -18.78 2.42
N VAL A 167 -0.60 -17.71 1.89
CA VAL A 167 -1.43 -17.77 0.68
C VAL A 167 -0.68 -17.43 -0.61
N GLU A 168 0.59 -17.01 -0.54
CA GLU A 168 1.38 -16.72 -1.75
C GLU A 168 1.75 -17.99 -2.52
N THR A 169 2.01 -17.87 -3.83
CA THR A 169 2.53 -18.99 -4.60
C THR A 169 3.96 -19.29 -4.14
N PRO A 170 4.26 -20.52 -3.68
CA PRO A 170 5.59 -20.88 -3.23
C PRO A 170 6.55 -20.92 -4.42
N VAL A 171 7.74 -20.38 -4.20
CA VAL A 171 8.85 -20.33 -5.16
C VAL A 171 10.14 -20.37 -4.37
N ASP A 172 11.07 -21.21 -4.81
CA ASP A 172 12.38 -21.34 -4.17
C ASP A 172 13.16 -20.02 -4.32
N ASP A 173 13.74 -19.55 -3.20
CA ASP A 173 14.55 -18.32 -3.17
C ASP A 173 15.91 -18.49 -3.84
#